data_AF-A0A091D9I0-F1
#
_entry.id   AF-A0A091D9I0-F1
#
_cell.length_a   1.000
_cell.length_b   1.000
_cell.length_c   1.000
_cell.angle_alpha   90.00
_cell.angle_beta   90.00
_cell.angle_gamma   90.00
#
_symmetry.space_group_name_H-M   'P 1'
#
loop_
_entity.id
_entity.type
_entity.pdbx_description
1 polymer ?
#
loop_
_entity_poly.entity_id
_entity_poly.type
_entity_poly.pdbx_seq_one_letter_code
_entity_poly.pdbx_strand_id
1 'polypeptide(L)'
;MKKTWKFTGTDMRQSQQDTFSFPSLAHEEEDGAKQLVECKVARKRSSEKSQISNLSDWIFGKRARVMRPKERTVHWTSRVGADVINFDGHVVLPYRFRNKKMKTLKDVIALKFKTSESEGVILHGEGQQGDYITLELQKAKLVLSLNLGSNQLGPIYGHTSVMTGSLLDDHHWHSVVMERQGRSINLTLDRSLQHFRTNGEFDYLDLDYEITFGGIPFSGKPSSSSRKNFKGCMESINYNAINITDLARRKKLEPSNVGNLSFSCVEPYTVPVFFNATSYLEVPGRPEQDLFSVSFQFRTWNPNGVLLFSHFGDNLGNVEIDLMESKVGVRINVTQTKMSQIDISSGSGLNDGQWHEVRFLAKENFAILTIDGDEASAVRTNSPLQVKTGEKYFFGGFLNQMNNSSHSVLQPSFQGCMQLIQVDDQLVNLYEVAQRKPGSFANISIDMCAIIDRYEDLRPGTSRSIR
;
A
#
# COMPACT_ATOMS: atom_id res chain seq x y z
N MET A 1 3.45 36.80 -59.34
CA MET A 1 3.59 38.25 -59.54
C MET A 1 3.33 38.97 -58.22
N LYS A 2 4.23 39.91 -57.86
CA LYS A 2 4.21 41.03 -56.87
C LYS A 2 3.01 41.12 -55.90
N LYS A 3 3.24 41.04 -54.57
CA LYS A 3 3.31 42.15 -53.55
C LYS A 3 2.04 43.03 -53.52
N THR A 4 1.42 43.39 -52.39
CA THR A 4 1.99 44.12 -51.24
C THR A 4 0.98 44.27 -50.09
N TRP A 5 1.49 44.37 -48.85
CA TRP A 5 0.81 44.75 -47.61
C TRP A 5 0.66 46.28 -47.44
N LYS A 6 -0.26 46.73 -46.58
CA LYS A 6 -0.08 47.93 -45.74
C LYS A 6 -0.81 47.79 -44.38
N PHE A 7 -0.05 48.04 -43.31
CA PHE A 7 -0.43 48.19 -41.90
C PHE A 7 -0.23 49.67 -41.50
N THR A 8 -1.04 50.15 -40.54
CA THR A 8 -0.79 51.20 -39.51
C THR A 8 -2.09 51.27 -38.68
N GLY A 9 -2.23 51.12 -37.36
CA GLY A 9 -1.34 51.20 -36.20
C GLY A 9 -1.69 52.44 -35.36
N THR A 10 -2.32 52.28 -34.17
CA THR A 10 -2.00 52.91 -32.84
C THR A 10 -3.15 52.85 -31.79
N ASP A 11 -2.80 52.31 -30.61
CA ASP A 11 -3.16 52.59 -29.20
C ASP A 11 -4.46 53.32 -28.77
N MET A 12 -5.16 52.76 -27.76
CA MET A 12 -5.22 53.32 -26.39
C MET A 12 -5.93 52.41 -25.37
N ARG A 13 -5.42 52.44 -24.14
CA ARG A 13 -5.89 51.79 -22.91
C ARG A 13 -7.25 52.31 -22.44
N GLN A 14 -8.09 51.45 -21.86
CA GLN A 14 -8.81 51.81 -20.62
C GLN A 14 -9.27 50.60 -19.82
N SER A 15 -9.14 50.78 -18.51
CA SER A 15 -9.46 49.91 -17.39
C SER A 15 -10.96 49.64 -17.20
N GLN A 16 -11.31 48.44 -16.75
CA GLN A 16 -12.41 48.28 -15.81
C GLN A 16 -12.11 47.11 -14.86
N GLN A 17 -12.10 47.44 -13.57
CA GLN A 17 -12.00 46.55 -12.43
C GLN A 17 -13.38 45.97 -12.15
N ASP A 18 -13.51 44.64 -12.16
CA ASP A 18 -14.64 43.98 -11.52
C ASP A 18 -14.21 43.51 -10.13
N THR A 19 -14.86 44.12 -9.16
CA THR A 19 -14.84 43.81 -7.73
C THR A 19 -15.97 42.84 -7.46
N PHE A 20 -15.68 41.68 -6.86
CA PHE A 20 -16.72 40.89 -6.20
C PHE A 20 -16.25 40.43 -4.82
N SER A 21 -17.16 40.67 -3.89
CA SER A 21 -17.00 40.75 -2.44
C SER A 21 -16.89 39.39 -1.76
N PHE A 22 -16.04 39.31 -0.73
CA PHE A 22 -16.04 38.25 0.28
C PHE A 22 -17.05 38.59 1.39
N PRO A 23 -17.81 37.62 1.94
CA PRO A 23 -18.45 37.79 3.23
C PRO A 23 -17.50 37.34 4.36
N SER A 24 -17.37 38.22 5.34
CA SER A 24 -16.65 38.07 6.61
C SER A 24 -17.36 37.10 7.56
N LEU A 25 -16.58 36.20 8.17
CA LEU A 25 -16.95 35.42 9.36
C LEU A 25 -16.84 36.30 10.61
N ALA A 26 -17.96 36.45 11.33
CA ALA A 26 -18.01 37.04 12.66
C ALA A 26 -18.28 35.94 13.70
N HIS A 27 -17.61 36.10 14.85
CA HIS A 27 -17.76 35.35 16.09
C HIS A 27 -19.19 35.37 16.63
N GLU A 28 -19.62 34.25 17.20
CA GLU A 28 -20.58 34.21 18.32
C GLU A 28 -20.25 33.02 19.25
N GLU A 29 -20.42 33.27 20.54
CA GLU A 29 -19.99 32.52 21.73
C GLU A 29 -21.24 31.99 22.48
N GLU A 30 -21.02 31.11 23.48
CA GLU A 30 -22.01 30.45 24.39
C GLU A 30 -22.80 29.26 23.79
N ASP A 31 -23.11 28.15 24.47
CA ASP A 31 -23.14 27.73 25.88
C ASP A 31 -23.15 26.17 25.88
N GLY A 32 -22.41 25.44 26.72
CA GLY A 32 -22.96 24.97 28.00
C GLY A 32 -23.76 23.64 27.95
N ALA A 33 -23.10 22.47 27.99
CA ALA A 33 -23.73 21.24 28.51
C ALA A 33 -22.70 20.23 29.06
N LYS A 34 -22.59 20.20 30.40
CA LYS A 34 -21.83 19.21 31.17
C LYS A 34 -22.60 17.88 31.21
N GLN A 35 -21.94 16.76 30.90
CA GLN A 35 -22.42 15.43 31.30
C GLN A 35 -21.41 14.80 32.25
N LEU A 36 -21.82 14.66 33.52
CA LEU A 36 -21.10 13.98 34.58
C LEU A 36 -20.99 12.48 34.28
N VAL A 37 -19.80 11.93 34.37
CA VAL A 37 -19.59 10.49 34.57
C VAL A 37 -19.10 10.29 36.01
N GLU A 38 -19.96 9.72 36.85
CA GLU A 38 -19.61 9.25 38.19
C GLU A 38 -18.62 8.07 38.08
N CYS A 39 -17.40 8.25 38.58
CA CYS A 39 -16.53 7.13 38.94
C CYS A 39 -16.74 6.77 40.42
N LYS A 40 -17.50 5.70 40.68
CA LYS A 40 -17.54 5.03 41.99
C LYS A 40 -16.19 4.35 42.25
N VAL A 41 -15.36 4.96 43.10
CA VAL A 41 -14.19 4.29 43.69
C VAL A 41 -14.64 3.54 44.94
N ALA A 42 -14.71 2.21 44.84
CA ALA A 42 -14.87 1.33 45.98
C ALA A 42 -13.58 1.33 46.82
N ARG A 43 -13.59 2.01 47.97
CA ARG A 43 -12.51 1.94 48.97
C ARG A 43 -12.68 0.71 49.86
N LYS A 44 -11.77 -0.25 49.70
CA LYS A 44 -11.55 -1.37 50.62
C LYS A 44 -11.08 -0.83 51.98
N ARG A 45 -11.79 -1.16 53.06
CA ARG A 45 -11.33 -0.98 54.44
C ARG A 45 -10.15 -1.90 54.71
N SER A 46 -9.03 -1.37 55.18
CA SER A 46 -8.11 -2.13 56.04
C SER A 46 -7.94 -1.37 57.35
N SER A 47 -8.12 -2.13 58.41
CA SER A 47 -8.03 -1.76 59.82
C SER A 47 -6.59 -1.44 60.23
N GLU A 48 -6.42 -0.37 61.01
CA GLU A 48 -5.49 -0.38 62.15
C GLU A 48 -5.83 0.77 63.12
N LYS A 49 -6.07 0.39 64.38
CA LYS A 49 -6.23 1.29 65.53
C LYS A 49 -4.84 1.58 66.09
N SER A 50 -4.56 2.81 66.54
CA SER A 50 -4.15 3.08 67.94
C SER A 50 -3.77 4.54 68.21
N GLN A 51 -4.27 5.03 69.36
CA GLN A 51 -3.71 5.99 70.35
C GLN A 51 -3.43 7.45 69.90
N ILE A 52 -4.22 8.46 70.30
CA ILE A 52 -4.37 9.20 71.60
C ILE A 52 -3.45 10.44 71.72
N SER A 53 -4.10 11.57 72.10
CA SER A 53 -3.61 12.82 72.76
C SER A 53 -2.92 13.90 71.90
N ASN A 54 -2.95 15.19 72.21
CA ASN A 54 -3.87 16.18 72.81
C ASN A 54 -3.16 17.56 72.67
N LEU A 55 -3.90 18.67 72.71
CA LEU A 55 -3.49 20.06 73.07
C LEU A 55 -2.73 21.01 72.09
N SER A 56 -3.49 21.98 71.58
CA SER A 56 -3.40 23.46 71.74
C SER A 56 -2.10 24.26 71.49
N ASP A 57 -2.24 25.22 70.55
CA ASP A 57 -1.89 26.66 70.55
C ASP A 57 -0.46 27.14 70.84
N TRP A 58 0.18 27.72 69.83
CA TRP A 58 1.07 28.91 69.94
C TRP A 58 0.94 29.79 68.68
N ILE A 59 0.64 31.08 68.88
CA ILE A 59 0.45 32.09 67.83
C ILE A 59 1.74 32.94 67.64
N PHE A 60 1.94 33.38 66.40
CA PHE A 60 2.71 34.53 65.89
C PHE A 60 4.19 34.33 65.47
N GLY A 61 4.37 34.34 64.14
CA GLY A 61 5.34 35.24 63.51
C GLY A 61 6.55 34.56 62.87
N LYS A 62 6.50 34.35 61.54
CA LYS A 62 7.49 34.84 60.56
C LYS A 62 7.30 34.17 59.19
N ARG A 63 7.08 35.01 58.17
CA ARG A 63 7.22 34.82 56.71
C ARG A 63 7.45 33.38 56.22
N ALA A 64 6.37 32.72 55.79
CA ALA A 64 6.45 31.51 54.97
C ALA A 64 6.81 31.87 53.51
N ARG A 65 7.98 31.40 53.09
CA ARG A 65 8.45 31.44 51.70
C ARG A 65 7.60 30.42 50.92
N VAL A 66 6.84 30.85 49.91
CA VAL A 66 6.03 29.97 49.06
C VAL A 66 6.95 28.99 48.33
N MET A 67 7.02 27.74 48.80
CA MET A 67 7.57 26.63 48.01
C MET A 67 6.53 26.24 46.96
N ARG A 68 6.92 26.34 45.69
CA ARG A 68 6.15 25.80 44.57
C ARG A 68 6.01 24.28 44.75
N PRO A 69 4.84 23.67 44.49
CA PRO A 69 4.72 22.23 44.50
C PRO A 69 5.63 21.65 43.41
N LYS A 70 6.49 20.69 43.76
CA LYS A 70 7.17 19.84 42.77
C LYS A 70 6.08 19.06 42.03
N GLU A 71 5.85 19.41 40.77
CA GLU A 71 5.11 18.57 39.83
C GLU A 71 5.80 17.20 39.81
N ARG A 72 5.10 16.19 40.35
CA ARG A 72 5.42 14.79 40.04
C ARG A 72 5.00 14.60 38.60
N THR A 73 5.98 14.62 37.70
CA THR A 73 5.84 14.16 36.32
C THR A 73 5.42 12.69 36.41
N VAL A 74 4.12 12.44 36.23
CA VAL A 74 3.63 11.09 35.99
C VAL A 74 4.16 10.74 34.61
N HIS A 75 5.21 9.92 34.56
CA HIS A 75 5.61 9.27 33.34
C HIS A 75 4.46 8.36 32.92
N TRP A 76 3.63 8.86 31.99
CA TRP A 76 2.83 8.00 31.15
C TRP A 76 3.81 7.19 30.31
N THR A 77 4.21 6.01 30.78
CA THR A 77 4.64 4.99 29.84
C THR A 77 3.41 4.69 29.00
N SER A 78 3.41 5.13 27.75
CA SER A 78 2.43 4.78 26.74
C SER A 78 2.40 3.25 26.58
N ARG A 79 1.63 2.54 27.42
CA ARG A 79 1.23 1.16 27.17
C ARG A 79 -0.09 1.15 26.43
N VAL A 80 -0.08 1.69 25.22
CA VAL A 80 -1.08 1.40 24.19
C VAL A 80 -0.32 1.34 22.88
N GLY A 81 0.64 0.41 22.79
CA GLY A 81 1.04 -0.06 21.47
C GLY A 81 -0.19 -0.75 20.90
N ALA A 82 -0.69 -0.29 19.76
CA ALA A 82 -1.82 -0.91 19.09
C ALA A 82 -1.62 -2.43 19.06
N ASP A 83 -2.69 -3.18 19.34
CA ASP A 83 -2.59 -4.63 19.42
C ASP A 83 -2.38 -5.20 18.01
N VAL A 84 -1.12 -5.31 17.58
CA VAL A 84 -0.73 -5.78 16.25
C VAL A 84 -0.21 -7.21 16.33
N ILE A 85 -0.54 -8.02 15.33
CA ILE A 85 0.02 -9.35 15.09
C ILE A 85 0.68 -9.34 13.70
N ASN A 86 1.90 -9.82 13.62
CA ASN A 86 2.62 -10.01 12.36
C ASN A 86 2.42 -11.43 11.84
N PHE A 87 2.02 -11.53 10.58
CA PHE A 87 1.85 -12.75 9.81
C PHE A 87 2.94 -12.79 8.74
N ASP A 88 3.70 -13.86 8.68
CA ASP A 88 4.86 -14.04 7.79
C ASP A 88 4.55 -14.93 6.56
N GLY A 89 3.27 -15.30 6.38
CA GLY A 89 2.83 -16.28 5.39
C GLY A 89 2.86 -17.74 5.86
N HIS A 90 3.46 -18.04 7.02
CA HIS A 90 3.48 -19.39 7.60
C HIS A 90 2.54 -19.50 8.80
N VAL A 91 2.41 -18.43 9.57
CA VAL A 91 1.53 -18.38 10.73
C VAL A 91 0.05 -18.34 10.30
N VAL A 92 -0.73 -19.28 10.82
CA VAL A 92 -2.20 -19.26 10.75
C VAL A 92 -2.73 -19.30 12.18
N LEU A 93 -3.61 -18.35 12.51
CA LEU A 93 -4.16 -18.18 13.86
C LEU A 93 -5.60 -18.69 13.92
N PRO A 94 -5.84 -19.88 14.50
CA PRO A 94 -7.18 -20.43 14.64
C PRO A 94 -7.90 -19.87 15.87
N TYR A 95 -9.19 -19.59 15.72
CA TYR A 95 -10.12 -19.40 16.81
C TYR A 95 -11.14 -20.54 16.83
N ARG A 96 -10.98 -21.45 17.79
CA ARG A 96 -11.86 -22.59 17.97
C ARG A 96 -13.10 -22.20 18.75
N PHE A 97 -14.27 -22.57 18.23
CA PHE A 97 -15.54 -22.32 18.87
C PHE A 97 -15.71 -23.23 20.09
N ARG A 98 -16.36 -22.70 21.15
CA ARG A 98 -16.67 -23.49 22.35
C ARG A 98 -17.60 -24.66 22.04
N ASN A 99 -18.56 -24.42 21.14
CA ASN A 99 -19.42 -25.45 20.59
C ASN A 99 -18.75 -25.97 19.32
N LYS A 100 -18.66 -27.28 19.15
CA LYS A 100 -17.98 -27.92 18.01
C LYS A 100 -18.53 -27.53 16.63
N LYS A 101 -19.67 -26.84 16.59
CA LYS A 101 -20.29 -26.23 15.41
C LYS A 101 -20.77 -24.84 15.75
N MET A 102 -20.65 -23.92 14.80
CA MET A 102 -21.12 -22.56 14.93
C MET A 102 -22.09 -22.22 13.80
N LYS A 103 -23.37 -22.11 14.15
CA LYS A 103 -24.44 -21.74 13.23
C LYS A 103 -24.94 -20.34 13.55
N THR A 104 -24.69 -19.38 12.66
CA THR A 104 -25.01 -17.97 12.89
C THR A 104 -26.03 -17.43 11.89
N LEU A 105 -26.92 -16.55 12.36
CA LEU A 105 -27.79 -15.71 11.52
C LEU A 105 -27.22 -14.29 11.38
N LYS A 106 -26.34 -13.89 12.31
CA LYS A 106 -25.69 -12.59 12.34
C LYS A 106 -24.20 -12.78 12.58
N ASP A 107 -23.38 -12.05 11.84
CA ASP A 107 -21.94 -12.03 12.03
C ASP A 107 -21.43 -10.59 11.97
N VAL A 108 -20.50 -10.25 12.85
CA VAL A 108 -19.75 -8.98 12.81
C VAL A 108 -18.27 -9.32 12.87
N ILE A 109 -17.57 -9.01 11.78
CA ILE A 109 -16.12 -9.22 11.65
C ILE A 109 -15.48 -7.86 11.41
N ALA A 110 -14.55 -7.47 12.28
CA ALA A 110 -13.81 -6.23 12.15
C ALA A 110 -12.31 -6.48 12.35
N LEU A 111 -11.48 -5.89 11.50
CA LEU A 111 -10.02 -5.94 11.61
C LEU A 111 -9.41 -4.78 10.83
N LYS A 112 -8.15 -4.47 11.10
CA LYS A 112 -7.32 -3.71 10.16
C LYS A 112 -6.16 -4.55 9.69
N PHE A 113 -5.71 -4.32 8.46
CA PHE A 113 -4.55 -4.99 7.88
C PHE A 113 -3.59 -4.00 7.21
N LYS A 114 -2.31 -4.35 7.16
CA LYS A 114 -1.23 -3.64 6.47
C LYS A 114 -0.39 -4.68 5.72
N THR A 115 -0.20 -4.54 4.41
CA THR A 115 0.60 -5.48 3.61
C THR A 115 1.22 -4.83 2.37
N SER A 116 2.25 -5.46 1.82
CA SER A 116 2.85 -5.16 0.52
C SER A 116 2.67 -6.30 -0.48
N GLU A 117 1.92 -7.34 -0.12
CA GLU A 117 1.62 -8.48 -0.98
C GLU A 117 0.26 -8.25 -1.65
N SER A 118 0.19 -8.46 -2.96
CA SER A 118 -1.05 -8.31 -3.73
C SER A 118 -2.03 -9.47 -3.55
N GLU A 119 -1.60 -10.56 -2.91
CA GLU A 119 -2.39 -11.76 -2.65
C GLU A 119 -2.22 -12.25 -1.22
N GLY A 120 -3.29 -12.75 -0.60
CA GLY A 120 -3.21 -13.36 0.71
C GLY A 120 -4.56 -13.56 1.39
N VAL A 121 -4.77 -14.73 1.99
CA VAL A 121 -6.00 -15.04 2.75
C VAL A 121 -5.95 -14.38 4.13
N ILE A 122 -6.81 -13.38 4.35
CA ILE A 122 -6.92 -12.62 5.61
C ILE A 122 -7.67 -13.44 6.66
N LEU A 123 -8.83 -14.00 6.29
CA LEU A 123 -9.60 -14.90 7.16
C LEU A 123 -10.31 -15.97 6.35
N HIS A 124 -10.53 -17.11 6.98
CA HIS A 124 -11.23 -18.23 6.38
C HIS A 124 -12.00 -19.04 7.42
N GLY A 125 -13.20 -19.48 7.08
CA GLY A 125 -13.95 -20.46 7.85
C GLY A 125 -14.72 -21.35 6.89
N GLU A 126 -14.73 -22.65 7.16
CA GLU A 126 -15.40 -23.65 6.34
C GLU A 126 -16.19 -24.62 7.23
N GLY A 127 -17.39 -24.97 6.78
CA GLY A 127 -18.27 -25.97 7.37
C GLY A 127 -18.26 -27.26 6.57
N GLN A 128 -18.53 -28.38 7.25
CA GLN A 128 -18.61 -29.71 6.62
C GLN A 128 -19.70 -29.82 5.53
N GLN A 129 -20.68 -28.92 5.53
CA GLN A 129 -21.78 -28.87 4.56
C GLN A 129 -21.45 -28.00 3.33
N GLY A 130 -20.23 -27.48 3.21
CA GLY A 130 -19.79 -26.64 2.09
C GLY A 130 -20.09 -25.15 2.27
N ASP A 131 -20.67 -24.76 3.41
CA ASP A 131 -20.73 -23.38 3.87
C ASP A 131 -19.32 -22.86 4.10
N TYR A 132 -19.03 -21.64 3.67
CA TYR A 132 -17.75 -21.02 3.96
C TYR A 132 -17.82 -19.51 3.91
N ILE A 133 -16.85 -18.88 4.55
CA ILE A 133 -16.55 -17.47 4.43
C ILE A 133 -15.05 -17.30 4.20
N THR A 134 -14.65 -16.45 3.27
CA THR A 134 -13.25 -16.13 3.00
C THR A 134 -13.14 -14.65 2.69
N LEU A 135 -12.24 -13.97 3.40
CA LEU A 135 -11.77 -12.63 3.04
C LEU A 135 -10.32 -12.76 2.60
N GLU A 136 -10.01 -12.33 1.39
CA GLU A 136 -8.67 -12.44 0.83
C GLU A 136 -8.32 -11.22 -0.04
N LEU A 137 -7.03 -10.99 -0.22
CA LEU A 137 -6.51 -10.10 -1.25
C LEU A 137 -6.30 -10.90 -2.54
N GLN A 138 -6.78 -10.34 -3.65
CA GLN A 138 -6.48 -10.82 -5.00
C GLN A 138 -6.11 -9.62 -5.86
N LYS A 139 -4.89 -9.59 -6.41
CA LYS A 139 -4.38 -8.46 -7.22
C LYS A 139 -4.53 -7.11 -6.52
N ALA A 140 -4.22 -7.06 -5.23
CA ALA A 140 -4.35 -5.90 -4.35
C ALA A 140 -5.79 -5.36 -4.17
N LYS A 141 -6.81 -6.19 -4.44
CA LYS A 141 -8.23 -5.90 -4.19
C LYS A 141 -8.76 -6.83 -3.10
N LEU A 142 -9.67 -6.32 -2.27
CA LEU A 142 -10.30 -7.12 -1.22
C LEU A 142 -11.45 -7.93 -1.82
N VAL A 143 -11.41 -9.24 -1.66
CA VAL A 143 -12.43 -10.17 -2.14
C VAL A 143 -13.07 -10.87 -0.95
N LEU A 144 -14.38 -10.68 -0.79
CA LEU A 144 -15.21 -11.44 0.15
C LEU A 144 -15.97 -12.52 -0.63
N SER A 145 -15.64 -13.78 -0.35
CA SER A 145 -16.36 -14.95 -0.86
C SER A 145 -17.14 -15.62 0.28
N LEU A 146 -18.41 -15.92 0.03
CA LEU A 146 -19.31 -16.53 1.02
C LEU A 146 -20.22 -17.56 0.35
N ASN A 147 -20.46 -18.66 1.03
CA ASN A 147 -21.50 -19.63 0.71
C ASN A 147 -22.29 -19.97 1.97
N LEU A 148 -23.61 -19.81 1.93
CA LEU A 148 -24.55 -20.16 3.02
C LEU A 148 -25.27 -21.50 2.77
N GLY A 149 -24.82 -22.25 1.76
CA GLY A 149 -25.34 -23.56 1.39
C GLY A 149 -25.82 -23.63 -0.06
N SER A 150 -25.87 -24.84 -0.60
CA SER A 150 -26.43 -25.16 -1.91
C SER A 150 -27.49 -26.25 -1.80
N ASN A 151 -28.53 -26.18 -2.64
CA ASN A 151 -29.57 -27.23 -2.66
C ASN A 151 -29.11 -28.38 -3.56
N GLN A 152 -29.24 -29.62 -3.09
CA GLN A 152 -28.89 -30.84 -3.85
C GLN A 152 -29.88 -31.14 -5.00
N LEU A 153 -31.06 -30.50 -5.01
CA LEU A 153 -32.17 -30.80 -5.94
C LEU A 153 -32.31 -29.79 -7.10
N GLY A 154 -31.37 -28.86 -7.29
CA GLY A 154 -31.40 -27.89 -8.40
C GLY A 154 -30.19 -26.95 -8.45
N PRO A 155 -30.02 -26.14 -9.51
CA PRO A 155 -28.82 -25.34 -9.78
C PRO A 155 -28.75 -24.03 -8.95
N ILE A 156 -29.10 -24.09 -7.66
CA ILE A 156 -28.96 -22.92 -6.78
C ILE A 156 -27.49 -22.82 -6.35
N TYR A 157 -26.73 -22.02 -7.08
CA TYR A 157 -25.37 -21.65 -6.71
C TYR A 157 -25.41 -20.66 -5.53
N GLY A 158 -25.11 -21.15 -4.31
CA GLY A 158 -25.07 -20.33 -3.08
C GLY A 158 -23.82 -19.44 -2.96
N HIS A 159 -22.82 -19.66 -3.82
CA HIS A 159 -21.60 -18.87 -3.83
C HIS A 159 -21.88 -17.41 -4.21
N THR A 160 -21.39 -16.50 -3.37
CA THR A 160 -21.37 -15.06 -3.58
C THR A 160 -19.93 -14.59 -3.49
N SER A 161 -19.47 -13.80 -4.44
CA SER A 161 -18.15 -13.14 -4.39
C SER A 161 -18.32 -11.66 -4.70
N VAL A 162 -17.75 -10.81 -3.83
CA VAL A 162 -17.76 -9.36 -3.96
C VAL A 162 -16.34 -8.84 -3.81
N MET A 163 -15.93 -8.01 -4.77
CA MET A 163 -14.62 -7.37 -4.80
C MET A 163 -14.78 -5.87 -4.52
N THR A 164 -13.91 -5.31 -3.67
CA THR A 164 -13.90 -3.89 -3.31
C THR A 164 -12.48 -3.38 -3.06
N GLY A 165 -12.30 -2.07 -3.21
CA GLY A 165 -11.01 -1.41 -3.10
C GLY A 165 -10.05 -1.73 -4.26
N SER A 166 -8.90 -1.07 -4.21
CA SER A 166 -7.80 -1.26 -5.14
C SER A 166 -6.49 -0.83 -4.47
N LEU A 167 -5.38 -1.43 -4.89
CA LEU A 167 -4.02 -1.08 -4.43
C LEU A 167 -3.87 -1.16 -2.89
N LEU A 168 -4.53 -2.14 -2.27
CA LEU A 168 -4.48 -2.38 -0.82
C LEU A 168 -3.16 -3.02 -0.35
N ASP A 169 -2.19 -3.12 -1.26
CA ASP A 169 -0.80 -3.55 -1.05
C ASP A 169 0.16 -2.34 -0.93
N ASP A 170 -0.39 -1.16 -0.60
CA ASP A 170 0.34 0.11 -0.50
C ASP A 170 1.15 0.27 0.80
N HIS A 171 1.23 -0.77 1.62
CA HIS A 171 1.87 -0.76 2.93
C HIS A 171 1.24 0.25 3.92
N HIS A 172 -0.05 0.57 3.80
CA HIS A 172 -0.80 1.35 4.78
C HIS A 172 -1.85 0.51 5.51
N TRP A 173 -2.37 1.05 6.61
CA TRP A 173 -3.43 0.41 7.38
C TRP A 173 -4.78 0.61 6.70
N HIS A 174 -5.41 -0.48 6.31
CA HIS A 174 -6.79 -0.52 5.83
C HIS A 174 -7.72 -1.15 6.87
N SER A 175 -8.88 -0.54 7.09
CA SER A 175 -9.89 -1.01 8.03
C SER A 175 -11.01 -1.74 7.31
N VAL A 176 -11.34 -2.95 7.74
CA VAL A 176 -12.45 -3.74 7.20
C VAL A 176 -13.45 -4.03 8.29
N VAL A 177 -14.73 -3.78 7.98
CA VAL A 177 -15.87 -4.19 8.81
C VAL A 177 -16.89 -4.89 7.94
N MET A 178 -17.22 -6.14 8.28
CA MET A 178 -18.30 -6.90 7.66
C MET A 178 -19.40 -7.12 8.71
N GLU A 179 -20.61 -6.71 8.38
CA GLU A 179 -21.80 -6.97 9.17
C GLU A 179 -22.80 -7.76 8.31
N ARG A 180 -23.17 -8.96 8.77
CA ARG A 180 -24.14 -9.82 8.11
C ARG A 180 -25.40 -9.98 8.96
N GLN A 181 -26.56 -9.93 8.31
CA GLN A 181 -27.86 -10.29 8.85
C GLN A 181 -28.59 -11.18 7.83
N GLY A 182 -28.61 -12.49 8.09
CA GLY A 182 -29.09 -13.47 7.12
C GLY A 182 -28.30 -13.35 5.80
N ARG A 183 -29.01 -13.19 4.69
CA ARG A 183 -28.39 -12.96 3.38
C ARG A 183 -27.94 -11.51 3.12
N SER A 184 -28.23 -10.55 3.99
CA SER A 184 -27.87 -9.15 3.80
C SER A 184 -26.50 -8.84 4.42
N ILE A 185 -25.60 -8.21 3.67
CA ILE A 185 -24.24 -7.90 4.10
C ILE A 185 -23.91 -6.43 3.84
N ASN A 186 -23.35 -5.79 4.86
CA ASN A 186 -22.65 -4.51 4.77
C ASN A 186 -21.15 -4.79 4.86
N LEU A 187 -20.41 -4.45 3.81
CA LEU A 187 -18.95 -4.51 3.79
C LEU A 187 -18.41 -3.08 3.71
N THR A 188 -17.76 -2.63 4.78
CA THR A 188 -17.08 -1.34 4.86
C THR A 188 -15.58 -1.57 4.72
N LEU A 189 -14.98 -1.01 3.67
CA LEU A 189 -13.53 -0.90 3.50
C LEU A 189 -13.14 0.57 3.65
N ASP A 190 -12.33 0.86 4.65
CA ASP A 190 -11.95 2.20 5.10
C ASP A 190 -13.17 3.08 5.37
N ARG A 191 -13.59 3.88 4.38
CA ARG A 191 -14.77 4.77 4.46
C ARG A 191 -15.85 4.40 3.44
N SER A 192 -15.60 3.41 2.58
CA SER A 192 -16.49 3.00 1.51
C SER A 192 -17.36 1.83 1.96
N LEU A 193 -18.67 2.05 2.02
CA LEU A 193 -19.66 1.02 2.36
C LEU A 193 -20.26 0.42 1.09
N GLN A 194 -20.21 -0.91 1.00
CA GLN A 194 -20.90 -1.69 -0.02
C GLN A 194 -21.96 -2.59 0.61
N HIS A 195 -23.20 -2.39 0.22
CA HIS A 195 -24.33 -3.22 0.62
C HIS A 195 -24.66 -4.22 -0.48
N PHE A 196 -24.81 -5.50 -0.12
CA PHE A 196 -25.24 -6.52 -1.07
C PHE A 196 -25.99 -7.67 -0.38
N ARG A 197 -26.62 -8.51 -1.20
CA ARG A 197 -27.32 -9.71 -0.77
C ARG A 197 -26.66 -10.94 -1.36
N THR A 198 -26.53 -11.99 -0.57
CA THR A 198 -25.95 -13.26 -1.01
C THR A 198 -26.89 -14.01 -1.96
N ASN A 199 -26.29 -14.76 -2.87
CA ASN A 199 -26.95 -15.77 -3.70
C ASN A 199 -27.49 -16.92 -2.84
N GLY A 200 -28.29 -17.79 -3.45
CA GLY A 200 -28.93 -18.91 -2.75
C GLY A 200 -30.14 -18.50 -1.92
N GLU A 201 -30.72 -19.42 -1.16
CA GLU A 201 -31.95 -19.19 -0.36
C GLU A 201 -31.75 -19.36 1.15
N PHE A 202 -30.55 -19.74 1.57
CA PHE A 202 -30.23 -20.01 2.96
C PHE A 202 -29.75 -18.75 3.69
N ASP A 203 -30.13 -18.60 4.96
CA ASP A 203 -29.79 -17.44 5.79
C ASP A 203 -28.73 -17.72 6.87
N TYR A 204 -28.43 -18.99 7.14
CA TYR A 204 -27.50 -19.37 8.19
C TYR A 204 -26.12 -19.67 7.61
N LEU A 205 -25.07 -19.25 8.32
CA LEU A 205 -23.71 -19.70 8.06
C LEU A 205 -23.39 -20.80 9.08
N ASP A 206 -23.15 -22.02 8.61
CA ASP A 206 -22.79 -23.18 9.45
C ASP A 206 -21.31 -23.49 9.28
N LEU A 207 -20.47 -22.95 10.17
CA LEU A 207 -19.05 -23.27 10.24
C LEU A 207 -18.84 -24.48 11.16
N ASP A 208 -17.78 -25.26 10.91
CA ASP A 208 -17.45 -26.42 11.76
C ASP A 208 -16.88 -25.94 13.11
N TYR A 209 -15.64 -26.26 13.47
CA TYR A 209 -15.14 -26.00 14.81
C TYR A 209 -14.24 -24.75 14.93
N GLU A 210 -13.84 -24.11 13.83
CA GLU A 210 -12.95 -22.95 13.87
C GLU A 210 -13.13 -21.95 12.72
N ILE A 211 -12.63 -20.74 12.97
CA ILE A 211 -12.34 -19.72 11.96
C ILE A 211 -10.85 -19.35 12.09
N THR A 212 -10.16 -19.18 10.97
CA THR A 212 -8.72 -18.89 10.94
C THR A 212 -8.44 -17.49 10.39
N PHE A 213 -7.34 -16.90 10.89
CA PHE A 213 -6.81 -15.62 10.43
C PHE A 213 -5.37 -15.80 9.93
N GLY A 214 -5.01 -15.05 8.90
CA GLY A 214 -3.66 -15.07 8.31
C GLY A 214 -3.43 -16.18 7.28
N GLY A 215 -4.41 -17.06 7.05
CA GLY A 215 -4.28 -18.13 6.08
C GLY A 215 -5.30 -19.25 6.24
N ILE A 216 -5.15 -20.27 5.40
CA ILE A 216 -5.91 -21.52 5.47
C ILE A 216 -4.97 -22.58 6.05
N PRO A 217 -5.36 -23.31 7.11
CA PRO A 217 -4.52 -24.38 7.65
C PRO A 217 -4.30 -25.46 6.58
N PHE A 218 -3.07 -25.98 6.50
CA PHE A 218 -2.70 -26.98 5.51
C PHE A 218 -3.58 -28.23 5.65
N SER A 219 -4.41 -28.52 4.65
CA SER A 219 -5.42 -29.59 4.72
C SER A 219 -4.89 -30.96 4.28
N GLY A 220 -3.60 -31.10 3.96
CA GLY A 220 -2.99 -32.36 3.52
C GLY A 220 -3.49 -32.88 2.16
N LYS A 221 -4.53 -32.25 1.59
CA LYS A 221 -5.02 -32.50 0.25
C LYS A 221 -4.38 -31.47 -0.69
N PRO A 222 -3.87 -31.86 -1.86
CA PRO A 222 -3.49 -30.90 -2.90
C PRO A 222 -4.78 -30.24 -3.41
N SER A 223 -5.25 -29.19 -2.71
CA SER A 223 -6.31 -28.35 -3.23
C SER A 223 -5.77 -27.63 -4.46
N SER A 224 -6.51 -27.68 -5.57
CA SER A 224 -6.11 -27.07 -6.85
C SER A 224 -6.15 -25.54 -6.85
N SER A 225 -6.27 -24.91 -5.68
CA SER A 225 -6.15 -23.46 -5.48
C SER A 225 -4.92 -23.20 -4.62
N SER A 226 -3.85 -22.74 -5.26
CA SER A 226 -2.60 -22.30 -4.62
C SER A 226 -2.81 -20.95 -3.90
N ARG A 227 -3.81 -20.86 -3.02
CA ARG A 227 -4.06 -19.65 -2.23
C ARG A 227 -2.88 -19.41 -1.30
N LYS A 228 -2.28 -18.22 -1.40
CA LYS A 228 -1.21 -17.78 -0.51
C LYS A 228 -1.81 -17.37 0.84
N ASN A 229 -1.09 -17.70 1.91
CA ASN A 229 -1.39 -17.16 3.23
C ASN A 229 -1.05 -15.66 3.26
N PHE A 230 -1.69 -14.94 4.17
CA PHE A 230 -1.43 -13.51 4.32
C PHE A 230 -0.05 -13.27 4.95
N LYS A 231 0.67 -12.31 4.38
CA LYS A 231 1.93 -11.80 4.91
C LYS A 231 1.79 -10.29 5.09
N GLY A 232 2.05 -9.82 6.29
CA GLY A 232 1.76 -8.45 6.72
C GLY A 232 1.32 -8.40 8.17
N CYS A 233 0.63 -7.34 8.56
CA CYS A 233 0.20 -7.10 9.92
C CYS A 233 -1.31 -6.99 10.01
N MET A 234 -1.89 -7.46 11.11
CA MET A 234 -3.28 -7.18 11.44
C MET A 234 -3.39 -6.64 12.86
N GLU A 235 -4.34 -5.73 13.08
CA GLU A 235 -4.70 -5.25 14.41
C GLU A 235 -6.20 -5.26 14.63
N SER A 236 -6.60 -5.20 15.91
CA SER A 236 -8.00 -5.07 16.30
C SER A 236 -8.93 -6.15 15.70
N ILE A 237 -8.41 -7.37 15.50
CA ILE A 237 -9.18 -8.51 15.00
C ILE A 237 -10.29 -8.84 16.00
N ASN A 238 -11.53 -8.72 15.56
CA ASN A 238 -12.73 -8.97 16.33
C ASN A 238 -13.71 -9.82 15.52
N TYR A 239 -14.16 -10.93 16.12
CA TYR A 239 -15.16 -11.82 15.55
C TYR A 239 -16.31 -11.97 16.54
N ASN A 240 -17.51 -11.50 16.20
CA ASN A 240 -18.72 -11.62 17.02
C ASN A 240 -18.52 -11.15 18.47
N ALA A 241 -17.91 -9.96 18.62
CA ALA A 241 -17.54 -9.31 19.91
C ALA A 241 -16.42 -10.00 20.71
N ILE A 242 -15.77 -11.01 20.14
CA ILE A 242 -14.57 -11.63 20.71
C ILE A 242 -13.33 -10.96 20.09
N ASN A 243 -12.54 -10.31 20.94
CA ASN A 243 -11.25 -9.73 20.55
C ASN A 243 -10.20 -10.84 20.41
N ILE A 244 -10.02 -11.32 19.19
CA ILE A 244 -9.06 -12.38 18.82
C ILE A 244 -7.62 -11.95 19.12
N THR A 245 -7.33 -10.67 18.92
CA THR A 245 -6.01 -10.09 19.14
C THR A 245 -5.59 -10.16 20.61
N ASP A 246 -6.49 -9.82 21.52
CA ASP A 246 -6.27 -9.94 22.97
C ASP A 246 -6.07 -11.41 23.40
N LEU A 247 -6.86 -12.33 22.83
CA LEU A 247 -6.71 -13.75 23.09
C LEU A 247 -5.33 -14.28 22.63
N ALA A 248 -4.87 -13.88 21.45
CA ALA A 248 -3.57 -14.23 20.91
C ALA A 248 -2.43 -13.69 21.80
N ARG A 249 -2.49 -12.41 22.19
CA ARG A 249 -1.49 -11.77 23.08
C ARG A 249 -1.39 -12.47 24.43
N ARG A 250 -2.52 -12.91 24.98
CA ARG A 250 -2.58 -13.66 26.25
C ARG A 250 -2.25 -15.14 26.11
N LYS A 251 -1.78 -15.59 24.92
CA LYS A 251 -1.48 -16.99 24.60
C LYS A 251 -2.65 -17.94 24.87
N LYS A 252 -3.87 -17.45 24.66
CA LYS A 252 -5.11 -18.26 24.75
C LYS A 252 -5.49 -18.91 23.42
N LEU A 253 -4.77 -18.57 22.36
CA LEU A 253 -4.88 -19.18 21.04
C LEU A 253 -3.52 -19.79 20.70
N GLU A 254 -3.53 -21.01 20.17
CA GLU A 254 -2.34 -21.70 19.68
C GLU A 254 -2.34 -21.66 18.14
N PRO A 255 -1.31 -21.07 17.51
CA PRO A 255 -1.16 -21.08 16.05
C PRO A 255 -1.10 -22.51 15.49
N SER A 256 -1.60 -22.71 14.27
CA SER A 256 -1.64 -24.05 13.66
C SER A 256 -0.26 -24.59 13.25
N ASN A 257 0.72 -23.70 13.03
CA ASN A 257 2.09 -24.05 12.65
C ASN A 257 3.09 -23.69 13.76
N VAL A 258 4.20 -24.42 13.83
CA VAL A 258 5.27 -24.22 14.83
C VAL A 258 5.92 -22.85 14.63
N GLY A 259 5.51 -21.86 15.41
CA GLY A 259 6.06 -20.51 15.38
C GLY A 259 5.46 -19.64 16.48
N ASN A 260 6.28 -18.77 17.08
CA ASN A 260 5.77 -17.78 18.04
C ASN A 260 5.16 -16.59 17.28
N LEU A 261 3.99 -16.13 17.70
CA LEU A 261 3.42 -14.88 17.21
C LEU A 261 4.34 -13.70 17.54
N SER A 262 4.63 -12.89 16.54
CA SER A 262 5.26 -11.58 16.74
C SER A 262 4.18 -10.51 16.87
N PHE A 263 4.34 -9.62 17.85
CA PHE A 263 3.38 -8.54 18.15
C PHE A 263 3.91 -7.15 17.75
N SER A 264 4.76 -7.12 16.73
CA SER A 264 5.32 -5.91 16.14
C SER A 264 5.20 -5.99 14.62
N CYS A 265 4.79 -4.91 13.98
CA CYS A 265 4.79 -4.84 12.53
C CYS A 265 6.20 -4.58 12.01
N VAL A 266 6.64 -5.36 11.01
CA VAL A 266 7.93 -5.15 10.35
C VAL A 266 7.76 -4.08 9.28
N GLU A 267 8.51 -2.99 9.39
CA GLU A 267 8.59 -1.96 8.34
C GLU A 267 9.53 -2.45 7.21
N PRO A 268 9.22 -2.16 5.94
CA PRO A 268 10.03 -2.56 4.81
C PRO A 268 11.33 -1.75 4.78
N TYR A 269 12.40 -2.40 4.30
CA TYR A 269 13.70 -1.74 4.14
C TYR A 269 13.75 -0.75 2.98
N THR A 270 12.74 -0.76 2.10
CA THR A 270 12.65 0.13 0.94
C THR A 270 11.26 0.72 0.83
N VAL A 271 11.21 1.97 0.37
CA VAL A 271 9.98 2.70 0.12
C VAL A 271 9.76 2.90 -1.38
N PRO A 272 8.50 2.96 -1.86
CA PRO A 272 8.24 3.30 -3.25
C PRO A 272 8.43 4.79 -3.50
N VAL A 273 8.64 5.13 -4.77
CA VAL A 273 8.64 6.51 -5.27
C VAL A 273 7.64 6.64 -6.40
N PHE A 274 6.77 7.65 -6.31
CA PHE A 274 5.77 7.98 -7.32
C PHE A 274 6.31 9.02 -8.32
N PHE A 275 6.09 8.75 -9.59
CA PHE A 275 6.40 9.59 -10.73
C PHE A 275 5.11 10.08 -11.40
N ASN A 276 5.03 11.37 -11.67
CA ASN A 276 4.07 12.02 -12.54
C ASN A 276 4.71 12.37 -13.90
N ALA A 277 3.93 12.99 -14.80
CA ALA A 277 4.36 13.26 -16.18
C ALA A 277 5.60 14.19 -16.32
N THR A 278 5.98 14.87 -15.26
CA THR A 278 7.12 15.81 -15.21
C THR A 278 8.20 15.38 -14.23
N SER A 279 8.07 14.18 -13.66
CA SER A 279 8.99 13.69 -12.66
C SER A 279 10.25 13.11 -13.27
N TYR A 280 11.35 13.27 -12.56
CA TYR A 280 12.56 12.50 -12.80
C TYR A 280 13.29 12.26 -11.49
N LEU A 281 14.07 11.19 -11.45
CA LEU A 281 14.94 10.83 -10.35
C LEU A 281 16.35 10.52 -10.90
N GLU A 282 17.31 11.38 -10.58
CA GLU A 282 18.73 11.20 -10.89
C GLU A 282 19.44 10.56 -9.69
N VAL A 283 20.05 9.40 -9.92
CA VAL A 283 20.84 8.67 -8.93
C VAL A 283 22.28 8.49 -9.42
N PRO A 284 23.27 8.52 -8.50
CA PRO A 284 24.66 8.34 -8.88
C PRO A 284 24.96 6.88 -9.26
N GLY A 285 25.80 6.72 -10.27
CA GLY A 285 26.41 5.46 -10.68
C GLY A 285 27.78 5.23 -10.07
N ARG A 286 28.36 4.07 -10.37
CA ARG A 286 29.77 3.78 -10.12
C ARG A 286 30.50 3.80 -11.46
N PRO A 287 31.27 4.85 -11.81
CA PRO A 287 31.90 4.94 -13.12
C PRO A 287 32.97 3.87 -13.31
N GLU A 288 33.34 3.64 -14.58
CA GLU A 288 34.46 2.79 -15.01
C GLU A 288 34.34 1.28 -14.76
N GLN A 289 33.14 0.78 -14.43
CA GLN A 289 32.88 -0.67 -14.32
C GLN A 289 32.57 -1.27 -15.69
N ASP A 290 33.03 -2.51 -15.92
CA ASP A 290 32.80 -3.26 -17.17
C ASP A 290 31.45 -4.01 -17.20
N LEU A 291 30.63 -3.82 -16.16
CA LEU A 291 29.32 -4.42 -16.00
C LEU A 291 28.31 -3.33 -15.69
N PHE A 292 27.41 -3.06 -16.63
CA PHE A 292 26.24 -2.23 -16.38
C PHE A 292 25.12 -3.11 -15.87
N SER A 293 24.64 -2.84 -14.66
CA SER A 293 23.52 -3.58 -14.08
C SER A 293 22.52 -2.62 -13.46
N VAL A 294 21.26 -2.75 -13.87
CA VAL A 294 20.15 -2.02 -13.27
C VAL A 294 19.01 -2.98 -13.01
N SER A 295 18.42 -2.88 -11.83
CA SER A 295 17.19 -3.59 -11.49
C SER A 295 16.25 -2.69 -10.71
N PHE A 296 14.95 -2.80 -10.94
CA PHE A 296 13.93 -2.07 -10.20
C PHE A 296 12.59 -2.77 -10.36
N GLN A 297 11.68 -2.53 -9.43
CA GLN A 297 10.27 -2.86 -9.62
C GLN A 297 9.51 -1.62 -10.06
N PHE A 298 8.53 -1.77 -10.95
CA PHE A 298 7.62 -0.71 -11.32
C PHE A 298 6.16 -1.20 -11.33
N ARG A 299 5.22 -0.26 -11.15
CA ARG A 299 3.80 -0.48 -11.44
C ARG A 299 3.18 0.74 -12.09
N THR A 300 2.33 0.51 -13.08
CA THR A 300 1.64 1.58 -13.83
C THR A 300 0.38 1.05 -14.51
N TRP A 301 -0.51 1.97 -14.89
CA TRP A 301 -1.62 1.72 -15.82
C TRP A 301 -1.32 2.22 -17.23
N ASN A 302 -0.25 2.99 -17.41
CA ASN A 302 0.11 3.59 -18.68
C ASN A 302 0.88 2.57 -19.53
N PRO A 303 0.51 2.37 -20.81
CA PRO A 303 1.18 1.39 -21.67
C PRO A 303 2.54 1.88 -22.20
N ASN A 304 2.82 3.18 -22.06
CA ASN A 304 4.03 3.82 -22.58
C ASN A 304 4.67 4.73 -21.52
N GLY A 305 6.00 4.75 -21.44
CA GLY A 305 6.75 5.67 -20.58
C GLY A 305 8.23 5.31 -20.45
N VAL A 306 9.12 6.31 -20.43
CA VAL A 306 10.56 6.09 -20.22
C VAL A 306 10.84 5.69 -18.76
N LEU A 307 11.37 4.49 -18.55
CA LEU A 307 11.69 3.96 -17.22
C LEU A 307 13.08 4.39 -16.76
N LEU A 308 14.08 4.25 -17.61
CA LEU A 308 15.49 4.57 -17.32
C LEU A 308 16.18 5.15 -18.55
N PHE A 309 17.06 6.12 -18.32
CA PHE A 309 18.09 6.53 -19.27
C PHE A 309 19.46 6.67 -18.59
N SER A 310 20.52 6.23 -19.26
CA SER A 310 21.90 6.46 -18.79
C SER A 310 22.89 6.50 -19.96
N HIS A 311 23.95 7.27 -19.81
CA HIS A 311 25.09 7.27 -20.72
C HIS A 311 26.13 6.25 -20.27
N PHE A 312 26.74 5.55 -21.22
CA PHE A 312 27.95 4.80 -20.92
C PHE A 312 29.15 5.74 -20.76
N GLY A 313 30.11 5.34 -19.94
CA GLY A 313 31.43 5.96 -19.84
C GLY A 313 32.17 5.95 -21.19
N ASP A 314 33.26 6.73 -21.28
CA ASP A 314 34.13 6.81 -22.47
C ASP A 314 33.41 7.16 -23.79
N ASN A 315 32.24 7.81 -23.71
CA ASN A 315 31.36 8.09 -24.84
C ASN A 315 31.00 6.83 -25.65
N LEU A 316 30.93 5.66 -25.01
CA LEU A 316 30.59 4.37 -25.63
C LEU A 316 29.14 4.31 -26.15
N GLY A 317 28.31 5.27 -25.71
CA GLY A 317 26.94 5.44 -26.16
C GLY A 317 25.97 5.67 -25.03
N ASN A 318 24.75 5.17 -25.17
CA ASN A 318 23.72 5.26 -24.14
C ASN A 318 22.80 4.04 -24.13
N VAL A 319 22.06 3.91 -23.04
CA VAL A 319 21.01 2.91 -22.87
C VAL A 319 19.74 3.60 -22.39
N GLU A 320 18.64 3.21 -23.01
CA GLU A 320 17.30 3.60 -22.63
C GLU A 320 16.48 2.34 -22.36
N ILE A 321 15.75 2.33 -21.24
CA ILE A 321 14.76 1.31 -20.92
C ILE A 321 13.41 2.01 -20.86
N ASP A 322 12.46 1.54 -21.66
CA ASP A 322 11.14 2.13 -21.77
C ASP A 322 10.04 1.08 -21.74
N LEU A 323 8.86 1.50 -21.37
CA LEU A 323 7.64 0.76 -21.59
C LEU A 323 7.06 1.21 -22.92
N MET A 324 6.81 0.28 -23.83
CA MET A 324 6.17 0.53 -25.13
C MET A 324 5.15 -0.58 -25.41
N GLU A 325 3.89 -0.19 -25.65
CA GLU A 325 2.78 -1.13 -25.85
C GLU A 325 2.70 -2.20 -24.75
N SER A 326 2.92 -1.78 -23.49
CA SER A 326 2.88 -2.66 -22.31
C SER A 326 3.95 -3.74 -22.27
N LYS A 327 5.06 -3.56 -23.00
CA LYS A 327 6.27 -4.38 -22.95
C LYS A 327 7.46 -3.54 -22.54
N VAL A 328 8.44 -4.14 -21.87
CA VAL A 328 9.70 -3.44 -21.56
C VAL A 328 10.62 -3.59 -22.75
N GLY A 329 11.02 -2.46 -23.33
CA GLY A 329 12.03 -2.33 -24.36
C GLY A 329 13.34 -1.81 -23.78
N VAL A 330 14.45 -2.25 -24.35
CA VAL A 330 15.79 -1.71 -24.11
C VAL A 330 16.40 -1.33 -25.44
N ARG A 331 16.85 -0.07 -25.56
CA ARG A 331 17.53 0.45 -26.74
C ARG A 331 18.93 0.90 -26.34
N ILE A 332 19.94 0.31 -26.96
CA ILE A 332 21.34 0.61 -26.70
C ILE A 332 21.92 1.24 -27.96
N ASN A 333 22.30 2.52 -27.88
CA ASN A 333 23.00 3.18 -28.98
C ASN A 333 24.50 3.03 -28.77
N VAL A 334 25.21 2.54 -29.79
CA VAL A 334 26.66 2.29 -29.73
C VAL A 334 27.37 3.23 -30.69
N THR A 335 28.33 4.00 -30.19
CA THR A 335 29.03 5.04 -30.97
C THR A 335 30.23 4.52 -31.75
N GLN A 336 30.84 3.42 -31.30
CA GLN A 336 32.15 2.95 -31.81
C GLN A 336 32.05 1.90 -32.93
N THR A 337 30.85 1.41 -33.26
CA THR A 337 30.69 0.32 -34.25
C THR A 337 29.80 0.71 -35.42
N LYS A 338 29.87 -0.07 -36.52
CA LYS A 338 28.97 0.10 -37.68
C LYS A 338 27.50 -0.21 -37.35
N MET A 339 27.26 -0.93 -36.25
CA MET A 339 25.93 -1.24 -35.74
C MET A 339 25.57 -0.17 -34.73
N SER A 340 24.73 0.79 -35.14
CA SER A 340 24.47 1.97 -34.33
C SER A 340 23.52 1.72 -33.16
N GLN A 341 22.74 0.63 -33.19
CA GLN A 341 21.65 0.38 -32.25
C GLN A 341 21.41 -1.11 -32.00
N ILE A 342 21.13 -1.48 -30.74
CA ILE A 342 20.71 -2.81 -30.31
C ILE A 342 19.37 -2.67 -29.58
N ASP A 343 18.36 -3.42 -30.01
CA ASP A 343 17.03 -3.41 -29.39
C ASP A 343 16.71 -4.78 -28.78
N ILE A 344 16.19 -4.77 -27.55
CA ILE A 344 15.73 -5.94 -26.81
C ILE A 344 14.32 -5.63 -26.30
N SER A 345 13.39 -6.58 -26.33
CA SER A 345 12.08 -6.39 -25.70
C SER A 345 11.61 -7.67 -25.03
N SER A 346 10.94 -7.54 -23.89
CA SER A 346 10.38 -8.68 -23.16
C SER A 346 9.12 -8.29 -22.36
N GLY A 347 8.39 -9.32 -21.93
CA GLY A 347 7.11 -9.21 -21.23
C GLY A 347 5.95 -8.79 -22.12
N SER A 348 4.78 -8.65 -21.49
CA SER A 348 3.52 -8.27 -22.12
C SER A 348 2.47 -7.91 -21.08
N GLY A 349 1.67 -6.88 -21.34
CA GLY A 349 0.59 -6.49 -20.44
C GLY A 349 1.07 -5.94 -19.09
N LEU A 350 2.30 -5.41 -19.04
CA LEU A 350 2.97 -4.95 -17.80
C LEU A 350 2.42 -3.63 -17.24
N ASN A 351 1.25 -3.19 -17.73
CA ASN A 351 0.54 -1.99 -17.29
C ASN A 351 -0.78 -2.34 -16.59
N ASP A 352 -0.78 -3.42 -15.82
CA ASP A 352 -1.93 -3.99 -15.12
C ASP A 352 -2.08 -3.50 -13.67
N GLY A 353 -1.30 -2.48 -13.28
CA GLY A 353 -1.25 -1.92 -11.95
C GLY A 353 -0.56 -2.79 -10.90
N GLN A 354 -0.07 -3.98 -11.26
CA GLN A 354 0.74 -4.83 -10.37
C GLN A 354 2.22 -4.43 -10.43
N TRP A 355 2.97 -4.84 -9.41
CA TRP A 355 4.42 -4.70 -9.38
C TRP A 355 5.08 -5.71 -10.31
N HIS A 356 5.93 -5.21 -11.22
CA HIS A 356 6.78 -6.00 -12.10
C HIS A 356 8.25 -5.69 -11.85
N GLU A 357 9.11 -6.71 -11.83
CA GLU A 357 10.56 -6.56 -11.72
C GLU A 357 11.19 -6.47 -13.11
N VAL A 358 12.04 -5.48 -13.31
CA VAL A 358 12.93 -5.37 -14.47
C VAL A 358 14.34 -5.62 -13.99
N ARG A 359 15.06 -6.51 -14.66
CA ARG A 359 16.49 -6.73 -14.46
C ARG A 359 17.20 -6.66 -15.81
N PHE A 360 18.09 -5.69 -15.94
CA PHE A 360 18.90 -5.51 -17.13
C PHE A 360 20.39 -5.59 -16.78
N LEU A 361 21.12 -6.33 -17.61
CA LEU A 361 22.57 -6.49 -17.46
C LEU A 361 23.22 -6.41 -18.84
N ALA A 362 24.23 -5.56 -18.95
CA ALA A 362 25.05 -5.43 -20.15
C ALA A 362 26.53 -5.56 -19.79
N LYS A 363 27.23 -6.39 -20.55
CA LYS A 363 28.67 -6.65 -20.44
C LYS A 363 29.23 -6.78 -21.85
N GLU A 364 30.56 -6.83 -21.95
CA GLU A 364 31.23 -7.03 -23.24
C GLU A 364 30.57 -8.13 -24.09
N ASN A 365 30.17 -7.76 -25.30
CA ASN A 365 29.55 -8.60 -26.32
C ASN A 365 28.19 -9.25 -25.95
N PHE A 366 27.56 -8.87 -24.83
CA PHE A 366 26.20 -9.34 -24.55
C PHE A 366 25.39 -8.42 -23.65
N ALA A 367 24.07 -8.45 -23.83
CA ALA A 367 23.12 -7.87 -22.91
C ALA A 367 21.95 -8.83 -22.67
N ILE A 368 21.36 -8.77 -21.49
CA ILE A 368 20.23 -9.59 -21.06
C ILE A 368 19.19 -8.75 -20.34
N LEU A 369 17.94 -8.93 -20.74
CA LEU A 369 16.76 -8.37 -20.08
C LEU A 369 15.93 -9.52 -19.51
N THR A 370 15.55 -9.44 -18.24
CA THR A 370 14.67 -10.39 -17.56
C THR A 370 13.55 -9.65 -16.86
N ILE A 371 12.33 -10.17 -16.96
CA ILE A 371 11.12 -9.63 -16.34
C ILE A 371 10.58 -10.62 -15.29
N ASP A 372 10.22 -10.11 -14.11
CA ASP A 372 9.62 -10.86 -13.00
C ASP A 372 10.43 -12.08 -12.53
N GLY A 373 11.74 -12.07 -12.78
CA GLY A 373 12.63 -13.20 -12.48
C GLY A 373 12.35 -14.48 -13.27
N ASP A 374 11.47 -14.42 -14.27
CA ASP A 374 11.09 -15.57 -15.09
C ASP A 374 12.17 -15.89 -16.12
N GLU A 375 12.72 -17.10 -16.08
CA GLU A 375 13.70 -17.56 -17.08
C GLU A 375 13.12 -17.56 -18.50
N ALA A 376 11.82 -17.78 -18.66
CA ALA A 376 11.15 -17.76 -19.97
C ALA A 376 11.04 -16.34 -20.55
N SER A 377 11.14 -15.30 -19.70
CA SER A 377 11.14 -13.89 -20.13
C SER A 377 12.56 -13.36 -20.43
N ALA A 378 13.60 -14.15 -20.17
CA ALA A 378 14.98 -13.72 -20.35
C ALA A 378 15.35 -13.62 -21.84
N VAL A 379 15.61 -12.40 -22.32
CA VAL A 379 16.03 -12.13 -23.70
C VAL A 379 17.49 -11.70 -23.70
N ARG A 380 18.33 -12.48 -24.38
CA ARG A 380 19.77 -12.23 -24.51
C ARG A 380 20.14 -11.87 -25.95
N THR A 381 20.98 -10.86 -26.11
CA THR A 381 21.64 -10.53 -27.37
C THR A 381 23.15 -10.72 -27.24
N ASN A 382 23.81 -11.16 -28.32
CA ASN A 382 25.26 -11.34 -28.40
C ASN A 382 25.89 -10.39 -29.46
N SER A 383 25.42 -9.14 -29.49
CA SER A 383 25.93 -8.11 -30.40
C SER A 383 27.27 -7.53 -29.91
N PRO A 384 28.17 -7.08 -30.82
CA PRO A 384 29.37 -6.34 -30.44
C PRO A 384 28.99 -5.11 -29.59
N LEU A 385 29.41 -5.14 -28.33
CA LEU A 385 29.04 -4.14 -27.32
C LEU A 385 30.21 -3.98 -26.36
N GLN A 386 30.60 -2.74 -26.12
CA GLN A 386 31.50 -2.36 -25.04
C GLN A 386 30.73 -1.49 -24.07
N VAL A 387 30.94 -1.72 -22.78
CA VAL A 387 30.20 -1.05 -21.71
C VAL A 387 31.18 -0.56 -20.67
N LYS A 388 31.09 0.73 -20.37
CA LYS A 388 31.58 1.32 -19.13
C LYS A 388 30.40 1.99 -18.46
N THR A 389 30.21 1.76 -17.18
CA THR A 389 29.18 2.45 -16.40
C THR A 389 29.44 3.96 -16.35
N GLY A 390 28.38 4.75 -16.44
CA GLY A 390 28.43 6.20 -16.35
C GLY A 390 28.29 6.72 -14.93
N GLU A 391 28.36 8.05 -14.77
CA GLU A 391 28.23 8.71 -13.46
C GLU A 391 26.78 8.81 -12.96
N LYS A 392 25.79 8.75 -13.87
CA LYS A 392 24.41 9.15 -13.60
C LYS A 392 23.39 8.26 -14.29
N TYR A 393 22.30 8.01 -13.58
CA TYR A 393 21.17 7.23 -14.03
C TYR A 393 19.89 8.04 -13.79
N PHE A 394 19.05 8.17 -14.83
CA PHE A 394 17.82 8.95 -14.79
C PHE A 394 16.61 8.03 -14.85
N PHE A 395 15.79 8.02 -13.81
CA PHE A 395 14.58 7.23 -13.72
C PHE A 395 13.33 8.08 -13.96
N GLY A 396 12.35 7.48 -14.64
CA GLY A 396 11.00 7.98 -14.86
C GLY A 396 10.85 9.17 -15.81
N GLY A 397 11.94 9.85 -16.16
CA GLY A 397 11.94 10.98 -17.08
C GLY A 397 13.32 11.62 -17.14
N PHE A 398 13.45 12.67 -17.96
CA PHE A 398 14.69 13.43 -18.11
C PHE A 398 14.44 14.94 -18.06
N LEU A 399 15.45 15.70 -17.67
CA LEU A 399 15.40 17.16 -17.71
C LEU A 399 15.52 17.64 -19.16
N ASN A 400 14.51 18.38 -19.67
CA ASN A 400 14.48 19.00 -21.01
C ASN A 400 15.63 19.98 -21.33
N GLN A 401 16.66 20.10 -20.46
CA GLN A 401 17.80 20.99 -20.68
C GLN A 401 18.90 20.38 -21.58
N MET A 402 18.76 19.12 -22.02
CA MET A 402 19.65 18.50 -23.02
C MET A 402 19.22 18.93 -24.44
N ASN A 403 19.42 20.22 -24.73
CA ASN A 403 19.07 20.88 -25.99
C ASN A 403 20.04 20.54 -27.14
N ASN A 404 20.48 19.28 -27.25
CA ASN A 404 21.28 18.78 -28.36
C ASN A 404 20.71 17.45 -28.86
N SER A 405 19.87 17.56 -29.89
CA SER A 405 19.73 16.63 -31.01
C SER A 405 20.02 15.15 -30.73
N SER A 406 19.01 14.40 -30.25
CA SER A 406 18.81 12.95 -30.54
C SER A 406 17.64 12.32 -29.77
N HIS A 407 17.18 12.92 -28.68
CA HIS A 407 15.99 12.41 -27.97
C HIS A 407 14.72 12.86 -28.69
N SER A 408 13.91 11.90 -29.13
CA SER A 408 12.64 12.21 -29.79
C SER A 408 11.76 13.01 -28.83
N VAL A 409 11.24 14.15 -29.30
CA VAL A 409 10.29 15.05 -28.60
C VAL A 409 8.96 14.35 -28.25
N LEU A 410 8.87 13.03 -28.39
CA LEU A 410 7.63 12.26 -28.45
C LEU A 410 7.48 11.19 -27.36
N GLN A 411 8.53 10.86 -26.61
CA GLN A 411 8.40 9.82 -25.58
C GLN A 411 7.85 10.39 -24.27
N PRO A 412 6.73 9.84 -23.76
CA PRO A 412 6.15 10.31 -22.51
C PRO A 412 7.05 9.92 -21.34
N SER A 413 7.18 10.81 -20.34
CA SER A 413 7.72 10.45 -19.03
C SER A 413 6.86 9.34 -18.41
N PHE A 414 7.50 8.47 -17.64
CA PHE A 414 6.82 7.45 -16.86
C PHE A 414 5.89 8.09 -15.84
N GLN A 415 4.70 7.51 -15.72
CA GLN A 415 3.73 7.84 -14.69
C GLN A 415 3.38 6.54 -13.99
N GLY A 416 3.72 6.45 -12.71
CA GLY A 416 3.66 5.19 -11.99
C GLY A 416 4.53 5.23 -10.75
N CYS A 417 4.81 4.06 -10.21
CA CYS A 417 5.70 3.94 -9.06
C CYS A 417 6.88 3.04 -9.38
N MET A 418 8.00 3.31 -8.72
CA MET A 418 9.14 2.40 -8.70
C MET A 418 9.56 2.10 -7.26
N GLN A 419 10.14 0.92 -7.03
CA GLN A 419 10.78 0.54 -5.78
C GLN A 419 11.94 -0.42 -6.03
N LEU A 420 12.70 -0.76 -4.97
CA LEU A 420 13.84 -1.67 -5.06
C LEU A 420 14.84 -1.29 -6.16
N ILE A 421 15.06 0.00 -6.36
CA ILE A 421 15.96 0.51 -7.40
C ILE A 421 17.40 0.14 -7.06
N GLN A 422 18.04 -0.63 -7.93
CA GLN A 422 19.44 -1.04 -7.85
C GLN A 422 20.19 -0.54 -9.09
N VAL A 423 21.35 0.06 -8.86
CA VAL A 423 22.27 0.56 -9.88
C VAL A 423 23.66 0.05 -9.56
N ASP A 424 24.32 -0.58 -10.53
CA ASP A 424 25.69 -1.12 -10.40
C ASP A 424 25.87 -2.01 -9.16
N ASP A 425 24.91 -2.93 -8.96
CA ASP A 425 24.79 -3.85 -7.82
C ASP A 425 24.66 -3.14 -6.44
N GLN A 426 24.16 -1.90 -6.41
CA GLN A 426 23.87 -1.18 -5.18
C GLN A 426 22.41 -0.74 -5.12
N LEU A 427 21.78 -1.03 -3.98
CA LEU A 427 20.44 -0.53 -3.69
C LEU A 427 20.50 0.98 -3.43
N VAL A 428 19.67 1.72 -4.15
CA VAL A 428 19.52 3.17 -3.99
C VAL A 428 18.76 3.45 -2.70
N ASN A 429 19.39 4.23 -1.81
CA ASN A 429 18.73 4.73 -0.60
C ASN A 429 17.91 6.00 -0.92
N LEU A 430 16.61 5.84 -1.17
CA LEU A 430 15.72 6.96 -1.49
C LEU A 430 15.61 8.01 -0.36
N TYR A 431 15.85 7.64 0.90
CA TYR A 431 15.88 8.62 2.00
C TYR A 431 17.08 9.54 1.93
N GLU A 432 18.25 9.06 1.47
CA GLU A 432 19.43 9.90 1.25
C GLU A 432 19.21 10.84 0.06
N VAL A 433 18.63 10.31 -1.02
CA VAL A 433 18.28 11.12 -2.20
C VAL A 433 17.30 12.23 -1.82
N ALA A 434 16.29 11.95 -1.00
CA ALA A 434 15.35 12.95 -0.47
C ALA A 434 16.06 14.09 0.29
N GLN A 435 17.18 13.78 0.96
CA GLN A 435 18.02 14.74 1.68
C GLN A 435 19.00 15.49 0.75
N ARG A 436 18.86 15.36 -0.57
CA ARG A 436 19.71 15.95 -1.61
C ARG A 436 21.19 15.56 -1.47
N LYS A 437 21.44 14.33 -1.04
CA LYS A 437 22.79 13.75 -0.93
C LYS A 437 22.80 12.39 -1.63
N PRO A 438 23.88 12.09 -2.36
CA PRO A 438 24.01 12.39 -3.79
C PRO A 438 22.76 12.02 -4.62
N GLY A 439 22.26 12.97 -5.43
CA GLY A 439 21.13 12.78 -6.37
C GLY A 439 20.37 14.09 -6.64
N SER A 440 19.60 14.13 -7.72
CA SER A 440 18.70 15.25 -8.08
C SER A 440 17.34 14.72 -8.48
N PHE A 441 16.25 15.44 -8.19
CA PHE A 441 14.91 15.01 -8.57
C PHE A 441 13.97 16.20 -8.74
N ALA A 442 12.89 15.99 -9.49
CA ALA A 442 11.78 16.93 -9.55
C ALA A 442 10.45 16.17 -9.50
N ASN A 443 9.46 16.77 -8.83
CA ASN A 443 8.07 16.35 -8.84
C ASN A 443 7.80 14.89 -8.47
N ILE A 444 8.67 14.24 -7.69
CA ILE A 444 8.44 12.89 -7.16
C ILE A 444 7.82 12.94 -5.76
N SER A 445 7.10 11.87 -5.38
CA SER A 445 6.67 11.63 -4.00
C SER A 445 7.32 10.35 -3.49
N ILE A 446 8.18 10.45 -2.48
CA ILE A 446 8.86 9.30 -1.85
C ILE A 446 7.96 8.77 -0.72
N ASP A 447 7.98 7.47 -0.48
CA ASP A 447 7.15 6.77 0.52
C ASP A 447 5.65 6.85 0.21
N MET A 448 5.33 6.92 -1.08
CA MET A 448 3.97 6.97 -1.57
C MET A 448 3.90 6.36 -2.96
N CYS A 449 2.83 5.62 -3.23
CA CYS A 449 2.51 5.19 -4.57
C CYS A 449 1.06 5.55 -4.95
N ALA A 450 0.90 6.68 -5.63
CA ALA A 450 -0.39 7.29 -5.93
C ALA A 450 -0.90 7.00 -7.36
N ILE A 451 -0.79 5.75 -7.83
CA ILE A 451 -1.48 5.36 -9.06
C ILE A 451 -2.98 5.19 -8.78
N ILE A 452 -3.84 5.60 -9.72
CA ILE A 452 -5.30 5.53 -9.56
C ILE A 452 -5.83 4.40 -10.44
N ASP A 453 -6.63 3.51 -9.86
CA ASP A 453 -7.31 2.44 -10.61
C ASP A 453 -8.39 3.03 -11.51
N ARG A 454 -8.15 3.00 -12.83
CA ARG A 454 -9.08 3.57 -13.82
C ARG A 454 -10.42 2.83 -13.91
N TYR A 455 -10.57 1.68 -13.23
CA TYR A 455 -11.83 0.94 -13.19
C TYR A 455 -12.83 1.46 -12.14
N GLU A 456 -12.40 2.27 -11.14
CA GLU A 456 -13.35 2.89 -10.20
C GLU A 456 -14.18 4.01 -10.84
N ASP A 457 -13.67 4.67 -11.89
CA ASP A 457 -14.37 5.72 -12.63
C ASP A 457 -15.54 5.19 -13.50
N LEU A 458 -15.66 3.87 -13.69
CA LEU A 458 -16.68 3.27 -14.55
C LEU A 458 -17.90 2.72 -13.80
N ARG A 459 -18.11 3.01 -12.50
CA ARG A 459 -19.38 2.68 -11.85
C ARG A 459 -20.49 3.62 -12.35
N PRO A 460 -21.50 3.14 -13.11
CA PRO A 460 -22.69 3.94 -13.42
C PRO A 460 -23.58 3.91 -12.18
N GLY A 461 -23.58 4.97 -11.38
CA GLY A 461 -24.18 4.89 -10.05
C GLY A 461 -24.58 6.18 -9.35
N THR A 462 -24.74 7.29 -10.04
CA THR A 462 -25.59 8.39 -9.54
C THR A 462 -26.30 9.05 -10.72
N SER A 463 -27.48 8.53 -11.06
CA SER A 463 -28.46 9.31 -11.80
C SER A 463 -28.80 10.55 -10.97
N ARG A 464 -28.21 11.70 -11.32
CA ARG A 464 -28.81 12.99 -10.96
C ARG A 464 -30.17 13.02 -11.66
N SER A 465 -31.23 12.79 -10.90
CA SER A 465 -32.58 13.09 -11.35
C SER A 465 -32.64 14.61 -11.57
N ILE A 466 -32.72 15.00 -12.84
CA ILE A 466 -33.22 16.30 -13.23
C ILE A 466 -34.73 16.23 -13.08
N ARG A 467 -35.26 16.96 -12.10
CA ARG A 467 -36.58 17.59 -12.17
C ARG A 467 -36.45 19.02 -11.67
#